data_AF-A0A1X0JGM1-F1
#
_entry.id   AF-A0A1X0JGM1-F1
#
_cell.length_a   1.000
_cell.length_b   1.000
_cell.length_c   1.000
_cell.angle_alpha   90.00
_cell.angle_beta   90.00
_cell.angle_gamma   90.00
#
_symmetry.space_group_name_H-M   'P 1'
#
loop_
_entity.id
_entity.type
_entity.pdbx_description
1 polymer ?
#
loop_
_entity_poly.entity_id
_entity_poly.type
_entity_poly.pdbx_seq_one_letter_code
_entity_poly.pdbx_strand_id
1 'polypeptide(L)'
;MGRRGQRPRPADTLRRSFPTAIPSATLILGHMGAFLPLQRSRLDSRVRTIQPGTPLKQPPSAYIGTNIVFTTSGVFSPATLTGAVLEVGADAVMFSVDYPYESSQEAVARLQRTTLSAGDRAKIAHANAERILAISAR
;
A
#
# COMPACT_ATOMS: atom_id res chain seq x y z
N MET A 1 40.41 -42.73 -8.04
CA MET A 1 39.44 -42.91 -6.94
C MET A 1 39.35 -41.58 -6.20
N GLY A 2 38.36 -40.69 -6.31
CA GLY A 2 36.97 -40.76 -6.73
C GLY A 2 36.29 -39.60 -5.99
N ARG A 3 36.30 -38.39 -6.57
CA ARG A 3 35.67 -37.20 -5.96
C ARG A 3 34.17 -37.47 -5.89
N ARG A 4 33.64 -37.69 -4.69
CA ARG A 4 32.19 -37.84 -4.46
C ARG A 4 31.52 -36.51 -4.81
N GLY A 5 30.81 -36.49 -5.93
CA GLY A 5 29.95 -35.38 -6.31
C GLY A 5 28.89 -35.16 -5.23
N GLN A 6 28.84 -33.94 -4.70
CA GLN A 6 27.72 -33.50 -3.88
C GLN A 6 26.47 -33.50 -4.77
N ARG A 7 25.51 -34.36 -4.46
CA ARG A 7 24.19 -34.29 -5.08
C ARG A 7 23.52 -32.97 -4.68
N PRO A 8 22.88 -32.24 -5.60
CA PRO A 8 22.08 -31.07 -5.24
C PRO A 8 20.92 -31.48 -4.33
N ARG A 9 20.59 -30.62 -3.36
CA ARG A 9 19.50 -30.86 -2.40
C ARG A 9 18.15 -30.72 -3.11
N PRO A 10 17.11 -31.49 -2.76
CA PRO A 10 15.82 -31.53 -3.49
C PRO A 10 14.96 -30.25 -3.44
N ALA A 11 15.46 -29.16 -2.84
CA ALA A 11 14.67 -27.93 -2.63
C ALA A 11 14.76 -26.92 -3.78
N ASP A 12 15.64 -27.14 -4.77
CA ASP A 12 15.94 -26.16 -5.82
C ASP A 12 15.03 -26.25 -7.06
N THR A 13 14.17 -27.27 -7.17
CA THR A 13 13.46 -27.58 -8.43
C THR A 13 12.01 -27.09 -8.52
N LEU A 14 11.53 -26.27 -7.59
CA LEU A 14 10.15 -25.76 -7.65
C LEU A 14 9.96 -24.31 -7.19
N ARG A 15 10.95 -23.45 -7.45
CA ARG A 15 10.69 -22.01 -7.58
C ARG A 15 10.11 -21.74 -8.96
N ARG A 16 8.88 -22.22 -9.19
CA ARG A 16 8.06 -21.70 -10.29
C ARG A 16 7.85 -20.23 -9.98
N SER A 17 8.66 -19.40 -10.62
CA SER A 17 8.55 -17.96 -10.63
C SER A 17 7.13 -17.59 -11.00
N PHE A 18 6.34 -17.18 -10.00
CA PHE A 18 5.31 -16.17 -10.21
C PHE A 18 5.97 -15.03 -11.01
N PRO A 19 5.33 -14.45 -12.03
CA PRO A 19 5.90 -13.32 -12.75
C PRO A 19 6.17 -12.18 -11.75
N THR A 20 7.41 -12.07 -11.29
CA THR A 20 7.82 -11.34 -10.08
C THR A 20 7.90 -9.83 -10.28
N ALA A 21 7.52 -9.31 -11.45
CA ALA A 21 7.51 -7.87 -11.67
C ALA A 21 6.48 -7.50 -12.72
N ILE A 22 5.35 -6.95 -12.28
CA ILE A 22 4.53 -6.05 -13.07
C ILE A 22 4.81 -4.65 -12.49
N PRO A 23 5.84 -3.93 -12.96
CA PRO A 23 6.29 -2.68 -12.32
C PRO A 23 5.23 -1.58 -12.32
N SER A 24 4.28 -1.66 -13.26
CA SER A 24 3.15 -0.75 -13.41
C SER A 24 1.89 -1.19 -12.66
N ALA A 25 1.92 -2.32 -11.94
CA ALA A 25 0.78 -2.75 -11.17
C ALA A 25 0.55 -1.83 -9.98
N THR A 26 -0.72 -1.49 -9.77
CA THR A 26 -1.20 -0.75 -8.61
C THR A 26 -2.03 -1.69 -7.74
N LEU A 27 -1.64 -1.84 -6.48
CA LEU A 27 -2.36 -2.57 -5.45
C LEU A 27 -3.08 -1.58 -4.53
N ILE A 28 -4.40 -1.73 -4.41
CA ILE A 28 -5.23 -0.90 -3.53
C ILE A 28 -5.51 -1.70 -2.25
N LEU A 29 -5.14 -1.15 -1.09
CA LEU A 29 -5.36 -1.76 0.22
C LEU A 29 -6.36 -0.94 1.04
N GLY A 30 -7.45 -1.58 1.48
CA GLY A 30 -8.42 -0.96 2.40
C GLY A 30 -7.87 -0.77 3.81
N HIS A 31 -8.73 -0.32 4.74
CA HIS A 31 -8.43 -0.26 6.17
C HIS A 31 -7.19 0.59 6.50
N MET A 32 -7.04 1.72 5.80
CA MET A 32 -5.84 2.57 5.84
C MET A 32 -4.55 1.78 5.58
N GLY A 33 -4.61 0.82 4.66
CA GLY A 33 -3.48 -0.05 4.34
C GLY A 33 -3.13 -1.05 5.44
N ALA A 34 -4.05 -1.37 6.36
CA ALA A 34 -3.81 -2.28 7.48
C ALA A 34 -2.51 -1.95 8.24
N PHE A 35 -2.33 -0.66 8.60
CA PHE A 35 -1.15 -0.09 9.27
C PHE A 35 0.15 -0.03 8.45
N LEU A 36 0.15 -0.51 7.21
CA LEU A 36 1.34 -0.53 6.36
C LEU A 36 1.99 0.86 6.17
N PRO A 37 1.25 1.98 5.98
CA PRO A 37 1.86 3.30 5.88
C PRO A 37 2.75 3.65 7.09
N LEU A 38 2.35 3.23 8.29
CA LEU A 38 3.07 3.54 9.53
C LEU A 38 4.30 2.63 9.77
N GLN A 39 4.52 1.64 8.90
CA GLN A 39 5.64 0.68 9.02
C GLN A 39 6.76 0.95 8.00
N ARG A 40 6.67 2.00 7.18
CA ARG A 40 7.63 2.28 6.08
C ARG A 40 9.09 2.23 6.52
N SER A 41 9.46 3.06 7.50
CA SER A 41 10.84 3.14 7.99
C SER A 41 11.33 1.81 8.58
N ARG A 42 10.43 1.08 9.27
CA ARG A 42 10.73 -0.23 9.83
C ARG A 42 10.98 -1.26 8.72
N LEU A 43 10.17 -1.28 7.67
CA LEU A 43 10.32 -2.24 6.58
C LEU A 43 11.65 -2.06 5.84
N ASP A 44 12.05 -0.81 5.58
CA ASP A 44 13.36 -0.51 5.00
C ASP A 44 14.51 -1.00 5.89
N SER A 45 14.40 -0.74 7.20
CA SER A 45 15.36 -1.25 8.18
C SER A 45 15.43 -2.79 8.14
N ARG A 46 14.29 -3.47 8.12
CA ARG A 46 14.23 -4.94 8.17
C ARG A 46 14.77 -5.60 6.92
N VAL A 47 14.50 -5.05 5.73
CA VAL A 47 15.10 -5.57 4.48
C VAL A 47 16.62 -5.42 4.50
N ARG A 48 17.14 -4.29 5.01
CA ARG A 48 18.59 -4.09 5.15
C ARG A 48 19.24 -5.05 6.14
N THR A 49 18.56 -5.37 7.24
CA THR A 49 19.09 -6.29 8.26
C THR A 49 18.98 -7.76 7.84
N ILE A 50 17.81 -8.19 7.36
CA ILE A 50 17.51 -9.61 7.10
C ILE A 50 18.13 -10.07 5.77
N GLN A 51 18.26 -9.17 4.79
CA GLN A 51 18.79 -9.47 3.45
C GLN A 51 18.06 -10.68 2.82
N PRO A 52 16.76 -10.53 2.48
CA PRO A 52 15.96 -11.63 1.97
C PRO A 52 16.62 -12.28 0.75
N GLY A 53 16.53 -13.61 0.65
CA GLY A 53 17.13 -14.39 -0.45
C GLY A 53 16.59 -14.08 -1.86
N THR A 54 15.65 -13.15 -1.97
CA THR A 54 15.21 -12.55 -3.23
C THR A 54 15.15 -11.03 -3.03
N PRO A 55 16.11 -10.27 -3.56
CA PRO A 55 16.18 -8.83 -3.32
C PRO A 55 15.08 -8.08 -4.08
N LEU A 56 14.60 -6.99 -3.47
CA LEU A 56 13.71 -6.03 -4.13
C LEU A 56 14.54 -5.07 -5.00
N LYS A 57 13.95 -4.55 -6.07
CA LYS A 57 14.62 -3.57 -6.96
C LYS A 57 14.77 -2.19 -6.30
N GLN A 58 13.90 -1.86 -5.36
CA GLN A 58 13.86 -0.61 -4.59
C GLN A 58 13.57 -0.96 -3.12
N PRO A 59 13.84 -0.06 -2.16
CA PRO A 59 13.42 -0.29 -0.78
C PRO A 59 11.89 -0.41 -0.68
N PRO A 60 11.33 -1.17 0.30
CA PRO A 60 9.89 -1.26 0.52
C PRO A 60 9.17 0.08 0.51
N SER A 61 9.75 1.10 1.16
CA SER A 61 9.20 2.44 1.20
C SER A 61 8.99 3.08 -0.16
N ALA A 62 9.76 2.71 -1.20
CA ALA A 62 9.60 3.26 -2.55
C ALA A 62 8.34 2.77 -3.26
N TYR A 63 7.79 1.62 -2.84
CA TYR A 63 6.55 1.05 -3.37
C TYR A 63 5.30 1.51 -2.61
N ILE A 64 5.45 1.83 -1.32
CA ILE A 64 4.36 2.27 -0.44
C ILE A 64 4.06 3.74 -0.74
N GLY A 65 2.90 4.01 -1.32
CA GLY A 65 2.48 5.33 -1.81
C GLY A 65 2.56 5.51 -3.32
N THR A 66 3.17 4.55 -4.04
CA THR A 66 3.33 4.60 -5.51
C THR A 66 2.62 3.42 -6.17
N ASN A 67 3.09 2.20 -5.91
CA ASN A 67 2.50 0.95 -6.37
C ASN A 67 1.44 0.43 -5.39
N ILE A 68 1.60 0.73 -4.10
CA ILE A 68 0.65 0.35 -3.06
C ILE A 68 -0.03 1.62 -2.58
N VAL A 69 -1.33 1.72 -2.81
CA VAL A 69 -2.18 2.86 -2.45
C VAL A 69 -3.28 2.39 -1.51
N PHE A 70 -3.94 3.32 -0.83
CA PHE A 70 -4.75 3.02 0.35
C PHE A 70 -6.17 3.55 0.22
N THR A 71 -7.10 2.92 0.93
CA THR A 71 -8.44 3.49 1.16
C THR A 71 -8.75 3.67 2.64
N THR A 72 -9.66 4.58 2.94
CA THR A 72 -10.11 4.87 4.32
C THR A 72 -11.12 3.87 4.88
N SER A 73 -11.44 2.78 4.15
CA SER A 73 -12.53 1.86 4.49
C SER A 73 -12.42 1.37 5.95
N GLY A 74 -13.48 1.49 6.75
CA GLY A 74 -13.48 1.10 8.18
C GLY A 74 -12.48 1.83 9.10
N VAL A 75 -11.77 2.86 8.62
CA VAL A 75 -10.78 3.62 9.42
C VAL A 75 -10.96 5.12 9.18
N PHE A 76 -11.94 5.72 9.87
CA PHE A 76 -12.32 7.13 9.68
C PHE A 76 -11.70 8.09 10.71
N SER A 77 -10.65 7.68 11.42
CA SER A 77 -9.95 8.56 12.37
C SER A 77 -9.21 9.68 11.63
N PRO A 78 -9.51 10.97 11.88
CA PRO A 78 -8.80 12.08 11.24
C PRO A 78 -7.30 12.08 11.54
N ALA A 79 -6.90 11.65 12.74
CA ALA A 79 -5.50 11.53 13.12
C ALA A 79 -4.79 10.43 12.32
N THR A 80 -5.46 9.28 12.15
CA THR A 80 -4.92 8.17 11.35
C THR A 80 -4.77 8.56 9.88
N LEU A 81 -5.78 9.24 9.31
CA LEU A 81 -5.71 9.75 7.95
C LEU A 81 -4.59 10.78 7.79
N THR A 82 -4.44 11.71 8.75
CA THR A 82 -3.35 12.71 8.74
C THR A 82 -1.99 12.02 8.78
N GLY A 83 -1.80 11.02 9.65
CA GLY A 83 -0.57 10.24 9.72
C GLY A 83 -0.27 9.51 8.42
N ALA A 84 -1.27 8.90 7.78
CA ALA A 84 -1.11 8.25 6.49
C ALA A 84 -0.70 9.26 5.40
N VAL A 85 -1.35 10.43 5.34
CA VAL A 85 -0.98 11.50 4.38
C VAL A 85 0.44 12.00 4.61
N LEU A 86 0.87 12.16 5.87
CA LEU A 86 2.26 12.54 6.19
C LEU A 86 3.26 11.47 5.77
N GLU A 87 2.92 10.19 5.93
CA GLU A 87 3.78 9.10 5.52
C GLU A 87 3.84 8.97 3.99
N VAL A 88 2.71 8.87 3.29
CA VAL A 88 2.66 8.43 1.87
C VAL A 88 2.22 9.51 0.88
N GLY A 89 1.81 10.68 1.35
CA GLY A 89 1.22 11.74 0.53
C GLY A 89 -0.26 11.51 0.24
N ALA A 90 -1.00 12.61 0.03
CA ALA A 90 -2.43 12.56 -0.23
C ALA A 90 -2.78 11.86 -1.55
N ASP A 91 -1.90 11.88 -2.55
CA ASP A 91 -2.10 11.23 -3.86
C ASP A 91 -2.19 9.70 -3.79
N ALA A 92 -1.79 9.10 -2.66
CA ALA A 92 -1.82 7.66 -2.42
C ALA A 92 -3.06 7.18 -1.64
N VAL A 93 -3.97 8.08 -1.26
CA VAL A 93 -5.10 7.75 -0.38
C VAL A 93 -6.43 8.07 -1.07
N MET A 94 -7.37 7.13 -1.03
CA MET A 94 -8.73 7.26 -1.58
C MET A 94 -9.77 7.09 -0.48
N PHE A 95 -10.89 7.80 -0.60
CA PHE A 95 -12.03 7.59 0.26
C PHE A 95 -12.71 6.26 -0.07
N SER A 96 -13.07 5.51 0.97
CA SER A 96 -13.94 4.34 0.89
C SER A 96 -14.64 4.15 2.22
N VAL A 97 -15.83 3.54 2.20
CA VAL A 97 -16.69 3.39 3.37
C VAL A 97 -16.53 2.00 4.00
N ASP A 98 -16.56 0.92 3.22
CA ASP A 98 -16.84 -0.45 3.70
C ASP A 98 -18.32 -0.71 4.00
N TYR A 99 -19.20 -0.20 3.14
CA TYR A 99 -20.62 -0.50 3.21
C TYR A 99 -20.89 -1.98 2.86
N PRO A 100 -21.80 -2.69 3.54
CA PRO A 100 -22.77 -2.22 4.55
C PRO A 100 -22.31 -2.31 6.00
N TYR A 101 -21.03 -2.64 6.23
CA TYR A 101 -20.50 -2.85 7.58
C TYR A 101 -20.32 -1.53 8.34
N GLU A 102 -20.05 -0.45 7.60
CA GLU A 102 -19.80 0.90 8.14
C GLU A 102 -20.81 1.94 7.64
N SER A 103 -20.99 3.01 8.41
CA SER A 103 -21.90 4.11 8.08
C SER A 103 -21.29 5.08 7.06
N SER A 104 -21.92 5.20 5.90
CA SER A 104 -21.57 6.19 4.88
C SER A 104 -21.63 7.62 5.41
N GLN A 105 -22.61 7.93 6.26
CA GLN A 105 -22.77 9.25 6.85
C GLN A 105 -21.59 9.59 7.78
N GLU A 106 -21.20 8.64 8.64
CA GLU A 106 -20.07 8.82 9.55
C GLU A 106 -18.76 8.98 8.76
N ALA A 107 -18.54 8.14 7.74
CA ALA A 107 -17.34 8.20 6.90
C ALA A 107 -17.17 9.58 6.24
N VAL A 108 -18.24 10.12 5.65
CA VAL A 108 -18.23 11.46 5.03
C VAL A 108 -18.01 12.55 6.08
N ALA A 109 -18.74 12.51 7.20
CA ALA A 109 -18.62 13.51 8.26
C ALA A 109 -17.19 13.56 8.84
N ARG A 110 -16.53 12.41 8.94
CA ARG A 110 -15.16 12.30 9.44
C ARG A 110 -14.14 12.87 8.48
N LEU A 111 -14.26 12.60 7.17
CA LEU A 111 -13.40 13.20 6.16
C LEU A 111 -13.52 14.75 6.16
N GLN A 112 -14.74 15.27 6.30
CA GLN A 112 -15.00 16.71 6.36
C GLN A 112 -14.40 17.41 7.59
N ARG A 113 -14.25 16.69 8.71
CA ARG A 113 -13.67 17.21 9.97
C ARG A 113 -12.13 17.14 10.02
N THR A 114 -11.47 16.70 8.96
CA THR A 114 -10.00 16.65 8.91
C THR A 114 -9.39 18.06 8.85
N THR A 115 -8.17 18.20 9.33
CA THR A 115 -7.37 19.43 9.20
C THR A 115 -6.56 19.49 7.90
N LEU A 116 -6.77 18.52 7.01
CA LEU A 116 -6.13 18.46 5.70
C LEU A 116 -6.55 19.66 4.84
N SER A 117 -5.66 20.09 3.95
CA SER A 117 -5.94 21.15 3.00
C SER A 117 -7.17 20.81 2.13
N ALA A 118 -7.85 21.83 1.59
CA ALA A 118 -8.98 21.59 0.71
C ALA A 118 -8.59 20.76 -0.53
N GLY A 119 -7.38 20.98 -1.07
CA GLY A 119 -6.84 20.21 -2.18
C GLY A 119 -6.62 18.74 -1.83
N ASP A 120 -6.00 18.45 -0.69
CA ASP A 120 -5.78 17.07 -0.25
C ASP A 120 -7.09 16.34 0.04
N ARG A 121 -8.05 17.01 0.68
CA ARG A 121 -9.38 16.43 0.89
C ARG A 121 -10.07 16.12 -0.44
N ALA A 122 -9.97 16.99 -1.46
CA ALA A 122 -10.56 16.74 -2.77
C ALA A 122 -9.90 15.54 -3.48
N LYS A 123 -8.56 15.46 -3.43
CA LYS A 123 -7.82 14.29 -3.93
C LYS A 123 -8.33 12.99 -3.31
N ILE A 124 -8.44 12.96 -1.99
CA ILE A 124 -8.87 11.78 -1.23
C ILE A 124 -10.35 11.47 -1.50
N ALA A 125 -11.20 12.49 -1.52
CA ALA A 125 -12.64 12.32 -1.69
C ALA A 125 -13.02 11.72 -3.06
N HIS A 126 -12.33 12.09 -4.14
CA HIS A 126 -12.68 11.60 -5.48
C HIS A 126 -11.53 11.57 -6.49
N ALA A 127 -10.70 12.61 -6.57
CA ALA A 127 -9.80 12.77 -7.73
C ALA A 127 -8.73 11.65 -7.86
N ASN A 128 -8.31 11.05 -6.73
CA ASN A 128 -7.43 9.89 -6.76
C ASN A 128 -8.12 8.65 -7.31
N ALA A 129 -9.39 8.42 -6.96
CA ALA A 129 -10.16 7.30 -7.50
C ALA A 129 -10.38 7.48 -9.01
N GLU A 130 -10.71 8.69 -9.46
CA GLU A 130 -10.81 9.06 -10.88
C GLU A 130 -9.53 8.71 -11.64
N ARG A 131 -8.37 9.15 -11.13
CA ARG A 131 -7.07 8.89 -11.76
C ARG A 131 -6.68 7.41 -11.74
N ILE A 132 -6.83 6.74 -10.60
CA ILE A 132 -6.29 5.37 -10.39
C ILE A 132 -7.20 4.32 -11.03
N LEU A 133 -8.52 4.50 -10.96
CA LEU A 133 -9.50 3.57 -11.51
C LEU A 133 -9.94 3.93 -12.93
N ALA A 134 -9.39 5.02 -13.48
CA ALA A 134 -9.72 5.54 -14.81
C ALA A 134 -11.24 5.76 -14.99
N ILE A 135 -11.88 6.32 -13.97
CA ILE A 135 -13.31 6.68 -14.01
C ILE A 135 -13.46 8.16 -14.35
N SER A 136 -14.37 8.49 -15.27
CA SER A 136 -14.62 9.87 -15.66
C SER A 136 -15.28 10.65 -14.52
N ALA A 137 -14.77 11.84 -14.24
CA ALA A 137 -15.49 12.82 -13.44
C ALA A 137 -16.82 13.14 -14.13
N ARG A 138 -17.92 13.08 -13.39
CA ARG A 138 -19.25 13.50 -13.86
C ARG A 138 -19.49 14.96 -13.55
#